data_AF-A0A1J3GRE9-F1
#
_entry.id   AF-A0A1J3GRE9-F1
#
_cell.length_a   1.000
_cell.length_b   1.000
_cell.length_c   1.000
_cell.angle_alpha   90.00
_cell.angle_beta   90.00
_cell.angle_gamma   90.00
#
_symmetry.space_group_name_H-M   'P 1'
#
loop_
_entity.id
_entity.type
_entity.pdbx_description
1 polymer ?
#
loop_
_entity_poly.entity_id
_entity_poly.type
_entity_poly.pdbx_seq_one_letter_code
_entity_poly.pdbx_strand_id
1 'polypeptide(L)'
;FDRMPQTDSVSYNSMIDGYVKCGLMESARELFDLMPREKKNLITWNSMLSGYAQMADGVNIAAKMFNEMPEKDLISWNSLIDGYVKHGRIE
;
A
#
# COMPACT_ATOMS: atom_id res chain seq x y z
N PHE A 1 -2.31 6.96 17.94
CA PHE A 1 -3.09 5.85 17.36
C PHE A 1 -3.63 4.94 18.47
N ASP A 2 -2.79 4.37 19.32
CA ASP A 2 -3.18 3.37 20.36
C ASP A 2 -4.16 3.87 21.45
N ARG A 3 -4.31 5.19 21.60
CA ARG A 3 -5.27 5.81 22.53
C ARG A 3 -6.60 6.18 21.87
N MET A 4 -6.81 5.88 20.59
CA MET A 4 -8.06 6.19 19.90
C MET A 4 -9.10 5.12 20.23
N PRO A 5 -10.23 5.47 20.87
CA PRO A 5 -11.26 4.50 21.23
C PRO A 5 -12.00 3.92 20.02
N GLN A 6 -11.94 4.60 18.87
CA GLN A 6 -12.43 4.12 17.58
C GLN A 6 -11.44 4.53 16.49
N THR A 7 -10.91 3.55 15.77
CA THR A 7 -10.09 3.78 14.57
C THR A 7 -10.96 3.60 13.34
N ASP A 8 -11.07 4.64 12.52
CA ASP A 8 -11.75 4.62 11.22
C ASP A 8 -10.76 4.45 10.06
N SER A 9 -11.28 4.25 8.84
CA SER A 9 -10.47 4.04 7.65
C SER A 9 -9.51 5.20 7.37
N VAL A 10 -9.89 6.44 7.69
CA VAL A 10 -9.06 7.64 7.51
C VAL A 10 -7.84 7.60 8.42
N SER A 11 -8.02 7.18 9.68
CA SER A 11 -6.93 7.08 10.66
C SER A 11 -5.89 6.03 10.24
N TYR A 12 -6.34 4.85 9.79
CA TYR A 12 -5.45 3.83 9.23
C TYR A 12 -4.71 4.33 7.99
N ASN A 13 -5.44 4.94 7.04
CA ASN A 13 -4.86 5.44 5.80
C ASN A 13 -3.76 6.47 6.06
N SER A 14 -3.99 7.38 7.01
CA SER A 14 -3.01 8.41 7.38
C SER A 14 -1.75 7.79 7.99
N MET A 15 -1.90 6.79 8.86
CA MET A 15 -0.76 6.11 9.49
C MET A 15 0.03 5.27 8.48
N ILE A 16 -0.66 4.49 7.64
CA ILE A 16 -0.05 3.67 6.61
C ILE A 16 0.70 4.55 5.61
N ASP A 17 0.09 5.63 5.12
CA ASP A 17 0.74 6.59 4.23
C ASP A 17 1.98 7.24 4.87
N GLY A 18 1.90 7.58 6.16
CA GLY A 18 3.05 8.07 6.93
C GLY A 18 4.19 7.06 6.98
N TYR A 19 3.90 5.80 7.32
CA TYR A 19 4.91 4.74 7.34
C TYR A 19 5.53 4.49 5.96
N VAL A 20 4.72 4.44 4.89
CA VAL A 20 5.19 4.31 3.51
C VAL A 20 6.15 5.46 3.15
N LYS A 21 5.78 6.71 3.44
CA LYS A 21 6.60 7.89 3.14
C LYS A 21 7.92 7.91 3.93
N CYS A 22 7.94 7.33 5.13
CA CYS A 22 9.16 7.17 5.93
C CYS A 22 9.99 5.94 5.54
N GLY A 23 9.57 5.15 4.54
CA GLY A 23 10.24 3.91 4.15
C GLY A 23 10.06 2.76 5.14
N LEU A 24 9.19 2.92 6.14
CA LEU A 24 8.89 1.91 7.17
C LEU A 24 7.85 0.91 6.66
N MET A 25 8.20 0.21 5.57
CA MET A 25 7.24 -0.59 4.82
C MET A 25 6.74 -1.82 5.58
N GLU A 26 7.54 -2.35 6.50
CA GLU A 26 7.14 -3.42 7.41
C GLU A 26 6.04 -2.96 8.37
N SER A 27 6.21 -1.82 9.03
CA SER A 27 5.19 -1.24 9.92
C SER A 27 3.91 -0.86 9.17
N ALA A 28 4.05 -0.34 7.95
CA ALA A 28 2.90 -0.10 7.06
C ALA A 28 2.14 -1.39 6.77
N ARG A 29 2.87 -2.50 6.52
CA ARG A 29 2.29 -3.81 6.23
C ARG A 29 1.60 -4.43 7.43
N GLU A 30 2.23 -4.40 8.60
CA GLU A 30 1.63 -4.88 9.84
C GLU A 30 0.31 -4.16 10.13
N LEU A 31 0.30 -2.83 10.00
CA LEU A 31 -0.90 -2.04 10.23
C LEU A 31 -1.98 -2.30 9.18
N PHE A 32 -1.58 -2.48 7.91
CA PHE A 32 -2.49 -2.90 6.86
C PHE A 32 -3.10 -4.27 7.15
N ASP A 33 -2.32 -5.25 7.57
CA ASP A 33 -2.81 -6.60 7.86
C ASP A 33 -3.75 -6.62 9.08
N LEU A 34 -3.48 -5.80 10.09
CA LEU A 34 -4.33 -5.63 11.28
C LEU A 34 -5.66 -4.94 10.95
N MET A 35 -5.70 -4.10 9.92
CA MET A 35 -6.89 -3.35 9.55
C MET A 35 -8.05 -4.29 9.14
N PRO A 36 -9.26 -4.14 9.73
CA PRO A 36 -10.42 -4.93 9.35
C PRO A 36 -10.72 -4.82 7.85
N ARG A 37 -11.07 -5.94 7.22
CA ARG A 37 -11.22 -6.03 5.75
C ARG A 37 -12.27 -5.06 5.20
N GLU A 38 -13.36 -4.88 5.93
CA GLU A 38 -14.46 -3.96 5.63
C GLU A 38 -14.05 -2.48 5.73
N LYS A 39 -12.93 -2.16 6.39
CA LYS A 39 -12.40 -0.81 6.46
C LYS A 39 -11.35 -0.53 5.38
N LYS A 40 -10.72 -1.56 4.81
CA LYS A 40 -9.72 -1.43 3.74
C LYS A 40 -10.40 -0.89 2.48
N ASN A 41 -10.06 0.32 2.08
CA ASN A 41 -10.60 0.96 0.88
C ASN A 41 -9.51 1.15 -0.18
N LEU A 42 -9.90 1.64 -1.36
CA LEU A 42 -8.97 1.89 -2.47
C LEU A 42 -7.75 2.73 -2.05
N ILE A 43 -7.95 3.71 -1.16
CA ILE A 43 -6.86 4.55 -0.66
C ILE A 43 -5.85 3.69 0.11
N THR A 44 -6.31 2.83 1.04
CA THR A 44 -5.41 1.95 1.81
C THR A 44 -4.58 1.05 0.89
N TRP A 45 -5.21 0.45 -0.11
CA TRP A 45 -4.54 -0.43 -1.08
C TRP A 45 -3.56 0.32 -1.97
N ASN A 46 -3.95 1.49 -2.49
CA ASN A 46 -3.12 2.32 -3.34
C ASN A 46 -1.88 2.85 -2.61
N SER A 47 -2.00 3.22 -1.33
CA SER A 47 -0.85 3.58 -0.48
C SER A 47 0.16 2.44 -0.40
N MET A 48 -0.29 1.21 -0.12
CA MET A 48 0.60 0.04 -0.05
C MET A 48 1.24 -0.29 -1.40
N LEU A 49 0.45 -0.27 -2.49
CA LEU A 49 0.94 -0.51 -3.84
C LEU A 49 2.04 0.48 -4.22
N SER A 50 1.79 1.78 -4.03
CA SER A 50 2.75 2.82 -4.38
C SER A 50 4.03 2.72 -3.54
N GLY A 51 3.93 2.32 -2.27
CA GLY A 51 5.09 2.05 -1.42
C GLY A 51 5.95 0.91 -1.95
N TYR A 52 5.34 -0.26 -2.18
CA TYR A 52 6.07 -1.42 -2.71
C TYR A 52 6.59 -1.21 -4.13
N ALA A 53 5.87 -0.50 -4.99
CA ALA A 53 6.32 -0.20 -6.36
C ALA A 53 7.58 0.68 -6.41
N GLN A 54 7.89 1.42 -5.34
CA GLN A 54 9.08 2.26 -5.23
C GLN A 54 10.29 1.52 -4.63
N MET A 55 10.10 0.33 -4.08
CA MET A 55 11.19 -0.47 -3.50
C MET A 55 11.85 -1.37 -4.55
N ALA A 56 13.18 -1.50 -4.48
CA ALA A 56 14.01 -2.28 -5.41
C ALA A 56 13.48 -3.69 -5.73
N ASP A 57 13.04 -4.42 -4.70
CA ASP A 57 12.51 -5.79 -4.84
C ASP A 57 11.00 -5.87 -4.55
N GLY A 58 10.33 -4.71 -4.47
CA GLY A 58 8.94 -4.61 -4.02
C GLY A 58 7.91 -4.81 -5.12
N VAL A 59 8.29 -4.73 -6.40
CA VAL A 59 7.33 -4.84 -7.53
C VAL A 59 6.56 -6.15 -7.54
N ASN A 60 7.20 -7.26 -7.14
CA ASN A 60 6.54 -8.57 -7.03
C ASN A 60 5.50 -8.59 -5.89
N ILE A 61 5.76 -7.85 -4.80
CA ILE A 61 4.83 -7.72 -3.68
C ILE A 61 3.67 -6.80 -4.08
N ALA A 62 3.96 -5.70 -4.77
CA ALA A 62 2.94 -4.82 -5.34
C ALA A 62 2.00 -5.59 -6.28
N ALA A 63 2.54 -6.43 -7.18
CA ALA A 63 1.75 -7.27 -8.07
C ALA A 63 0.84 -8.26 -7.32
N LYS A 64 1.35 -8.89 -6.25
CA LYS A 64 0.54 -9.78 -5.40
C LYS A 64 -0.60 -9.02 -4.72
N MET A 65 -0.32 -7.86 -4.11
CA MET A 65 -1.35 -7.03 -3.49
C MET A 65 -2.38 -6.55 -4.50
N PHE A 66 -1.94 -6.14 -5.69
CA PHE A 66 -2.84 -5.73 -6.77
C PHE A 66 -3.83 -6.84 -7.12
N ASN A 67 -3.37 -8.10 -7.20
CA ASN A 67 -4.26 -9.23 -7.47
C ASN A 67 -5.28 -9.47 -6.35
N GLU A 68 -4.90 -9.23 -5.09
CA GLU A 68 -5.78 -9.37 -3.92
C GLU A 68 -6.80 -8.22 -3.77
N MET A 69 -6.59 -7.09 -4.43
CA MET A 69 -7.51 -5.95 -4.36
C MET A 69 -8.90 -6.31 -4.87
N PRO A 70 -9.96 -6.10 -4.05
CA PRO A 70 -11.35 -6.34 -4.46
C PRO A 70 -11.78 -5.47 -5.64
N GLU A 71 -11.33 -4.22 -5.65
CA GLU A 71 -11.59 -3.23 -6.69
C GLU A 71 -10.26 -2.61 -7.10
N LYS A 72 -10.13 -2.25 -8.38
CA LYS A 72 -8.93 -1.67 -8.97
C LYS A 72 -9.31 -0.41 -9.70
N ASP A 73 -8.51 0.64 -9.53
CA ASP A 73 -8.69 1.92 -10.20
C ASP A 73 -7.46 2.31 -11.03
N LEU A 74 -7.53 3.46 -11.68
CA LEU A 74 -6.44 3.98 -12.51
C LEU A 74 -5.13 4.14 -11.69
N ILE A 75 -5.24 4.52 -10.42
CA ILE A 75 -4.08 4.68 -9.52
C ILE A 75 -3.42 3.33 -9.25
N SER A 76 -4.22 2.28 -9.04
CA SER A 76 -3.76 0.90 -8.83
C SER A 76 -2.91 0.43 -10.02
N TRP A 77 -3.42 0.62 -11.24
CA TRP A 77 -2.74 0.25 -12.48
C TRP A 77 -1.47 1.07 -12.72
N ASN A 78 -1.56 2.40 -12.56
CA ASN A 78 -0.42 3.29 -12.75
C ASN A 78 0.72 2.96 -11.78
N SER A 79 0.40 2.62 -10.53
CA SER A 79 1.40 2.25 -9.52
C SER A 79 2.16 0.98 -9.92
N LEU A 80 1.45 -0.01 -10.46
CA LEU A 80 2.07 -1.27 -10.90
C LEU A 80 2.95 -1.07 -12.14
N ILE A 81 2.46 -0.31 -13.13
CA ILE A 81 3.23 0.01 -14.35
C ILE A 81 4.49 0.80 -14.00
N ASP A 82 4.37 1.82 -13.14
CA ASP A 82 5.51 2.63 -12.69
C ASP A 82 6.56 1.75 -11.96
N GLY A 83 6.10 0.82 -11.11
CA GLY A 83 6.97 -0.17 -10.48
C GLY A 83 7.73 -1.03 -11.50
N TYR A 84 7.04 -1.61 -12.49
CA TYR A 84 7.70 -2.40 -13.53
C TYR A 84 8.64 -1.59 -14.41
N VAL A 85 8.29 -0.36 -14.76
CA VAL A 85 9.13 0.51 -15.59
C VAL A 85 10.42 0.90 -14.85
N LYS A 86 10.32 1.21 -13.56
CA LYS A 86 11.48 1.57 -12.74
C LYS A 86 12.45 0.40 -12.53
N HIS A 87 11.93 -0.81 -12.37
CA HIS A 87 12.74 -2.00 -12.09
C HIS A 87 13.16 -2.75 -13.36
N GLY A 88 12.42 -2.61 -14.46
CA GLY A 88 12.76 -3.15 -15.77
C GLY A 88 13.66 -2.25 -16.63
N ARG A 89 13.93 -0.99 -16.21
CA ARG A 89 14.95 -0.11 -16.83
C ARG A 89 16.35 -0.28 -16.21
N ILE A 90 16.56 -1.27 -15.35
CA ILE A 90 17.87 -1.60 -14.76
C ILE A 90 18.53 -2.78 -15.49
N GLU A 91 18.24 -2.96 -16.77
CA GLU A 91 19.02 -3.80 -17.69
C GLU A 91 19.72 -2.93 -18.75
#